data_AF-A0A511KBC5-F1
#
_entry.id   AF-A0A511KBC5-F1
#
_cell.length_a   1.000
_cell.length_b   1.000
_cell.length_c   1.000
_cell.angle_alpha   90.00
_cell.angle_beta   90.00
_cell.angle_gamma   90.00
#
_symmetry.space_group_name_H-M   'P 1'
#
loop_
_entity.id
_entity.type
_entity.pdbx_description
1 polymer ?
#
loop_
_entity_poly.entity_id
_entity_poly.type
_entity_poly.pdbx_seq_one_letter_code
_entity_poly.pdbx_strand_id
1 'polypeptide(L)'
;MIPLPDSPQLAPADETPAQTETKRLGACLVCGEETTKLCSKCLGAGHELFFCSPGHQKLIWRDHHRVCGRSLVPDSRAWLSKQEAFEAVASMYVPRRLNNGRVTSMLDYLRHPGLQHIYRLTEGHEHPYDPYASNAALNDIRMFELRRDCGLCTPMNKVWHPGMNHRLVIFVSLLRQFRAGNPSITLEFCQNAYKQIEIYLASPAAKMLHSERQVFLEGLHAYIDPGTLVIRLPLCDYTADGHMTDAFKECFGRYRRAVQAK
;
A
#
# COMPACT_ATOMS: atom_id res chain seq x y z
N MET A 1 28.70 -66.19 -33.28
CA MET A 1 27.56 -65.55 -32.57
C MET A 1 28.11 -65.01 -31.27
N ILE A 2 28.26 -63.69 -31.17
CA ILE A 2 28.81 -63.02 -29.98
C ILE A 2 27.61 -62.59 -29.12
N PRO A 3 27.54 -62.93 -27.82
CA PRO A 3 26.44 -62.50 -26.96
C PRO A 3 26.58 -61.01 -26.65
N LEU A 4 25.48 -60.26 -26.72
CA LEU A 4 25.43 -58.86 -26.25
C LEU A 4 25.61 -58.80 -24.73
N PRO A 5 26.29 -57.78 -24.21
CA PRO A 5 26.40 -57.56 -22.77
C PRO A 5 25.10 -57.01 -22.17
N ASP A 6 24.78 -57.50 -20.97
CA ASP A 6 23.60 -57.13 -20.19
C ASP A 6 23.57 -55.64 -19.83
N SER A 7 22.36 -55.06 -19.95
CA SER A 7 22.12 -53.65 -19.63
C SER A 7 22.29 -53.35 -18.14
N PRO A 8 22.87 -52.20 -17.76
CA PRO A 8 23.07 -51.85 -16.36
C PRO A 8 21.74 -51.55 -15.67
N GLN A 9 21.54 -52.19 -14.52
CA GLN A 9 20.40 -51.95 -13.63
C GLN A 9 20.47 -50.52 -13.07
N LEU A 10 19.42 -49.73 -13.32
CA LEU A 10 19.19 -48.42 -12.72
C LEU A 10 19.00 -48.58 -11.20
N ALA A 11 19.83 -47.86 -10.44
CA ALA A 11 19.74 -47.77 -8.98
C ALA A 11 18.41 -47.12 -8.54
N PRO A 12 17.87 -47.50 -7.37
CA PRO A 12 16.60 -46.98 -6.86
C PRO A 12 16.68 -45.48 -6.57
N ALA A 13 15.57 -44.82 -6.88
CA ALA A 13 15.40 -43.37 -6.83
C ALA A 13 15.68 -42.79 -5.44
N ASP A 14 16.43 -41.69 -5.48
CA ASP A 14 16.75 -40.75 -4.42
C ASP A 14 15.48 -40.33 -3.65
N GLU A 15 15.40 -40.73 -2.38
CA GLU A 15 14.34 -40.32 -1.46
C GLU A 15 14.46 -38.81 -1.23
N THR A 16 13.60 -38.04 -1.92
CA THR A 16 13.52 -36.60 -1.77
C THR A 16 13.19 -36.27 -0.30
N PRO A 17 14.04 -35.55 0.43
CA PRO A 17 13.79 -35.27 1.84
C PRO A 17 12.50 -34.46 1.97
N ALA A 18 11.56 -35.01 2.73
CA ALA A 18 10.29 -34.39 3.07
C ALA A 18 10.57 -33.01 3.68
N GLN A 19 10.33 -31.96 2.89
CA GLN A 19 10.44 -30.57 3.33
C GLN A 19 9.50 -30.38 4.51
N THR A 20 10.07 -30.27 5.71
CA THR A 20 9.34 -30.01 6.93
C THR A 20 8.88 -28.55 6.86
N GLU A 21 7.71 -28.33 6.27
CA GLU A 21 7.11 -27.02 6.10
C GLU A 21 6.92 -26.39 7.48
N THR A 22 7.85 -25.49 7.84
CA THR A 22 7.79 -24.79 9.13
C THR A 22 6.56 -23.90 9.08
N LYS A 23 5.49 -24.31 9.79
CA LYS A 23 4.24 -23.56 9.82
C LYS A 23 4.53 -22.14 10.29
N ARG A 24 4.26 -21.15 9.43
CA ARG A 24 4.42 -19.74 9.75
C ARG A 24 3.37 -19.36 10.79
N LEU A 25 3.82 -18.94 11.97
CA LEU A 25 2.96 -18.45 13.05
C LEU A 25 2.84 -16.93 12.98
N GLY A 26 1.63 -16.40 13.10
CA GLY A 26 1.39 -14.96 13.15
C GLY A 26 0.09 -14.62 13.88
N ALA A 27 -0.16 -13.34 14.10
CA ALA A 27 -1.32 -12.86 14.83
C ALA A 27 -2.49 -12.51 13.90
N CYS A 28 -3.70 -12.90 14.28
CA CYS A 28 -4.90 -12.57 13.52
C CYS A 28 -5.08 -11.05 13.39
N LEU A 29 -5.33 -10.58 12.15
CA LEU A 29 -5.50 -9.16 11.87
C LEU A 29 -6.72 -8.50 12.55
N VAL A 30 -7.64 -9.31 13.09
CA VAL A 30 -8.86 -8.85 13.75
C VAL A 30 -8.73 -8.95 15.26
N CYS A 31 -8.59 -10.15 15.81
CA CYS A 31 -8.57 -10.37 17.27
C CYS A 31 -7.17 -10.45 17.89
N GLY A 32 -6.09 -10.47 17.10
CA GLY A 32 -4.73 -10.61 17.61
C GLY A 32 -4.31 -12.02 18.02
N GLU A 33 -5.22 -13.00 18.09
CA GLU A 33 -4.90 -14.40 18.43
C GLU A 33 -3.89 -15.02 17.48
N GLU A 34 -2.98 -15.82 18.03
CA GLU A 34 -2.00 -16.57 17.25
C GLU A 34 -2.67 -17.59 16.32
N THR A 35 -2.19 -17.68 15.09
CA THR A 35 -2.74 -18.57 14.06
C THR A 35 -1.67 -18.88 13.01
N THR A 36 -1.80 -20.06 12.40
CA THR A 36 -1.03 -20.47 11.22
C THR A 36 -1.83 -20.31 9.93
N LYS A 37 -3.11 -19.90 10.03
CA LYS A 37 -4.02 -19.75 8.90
C LYS A 37 -3.82 -18.40 8.23
N LEU A 38 -3.52 -18.44 6.95
CA LEU A 38 -3.27 -17.28 6.09
C LEU A 38 -4.35 -17.14 5.02
N CYS A 39 -4.54 -15.93 4.51
CA CYS A 39 -5.25 -15.75 3.25
C CYS A 39 -4.41 -16.30 2.09
N SER A 40 -4.83 -17.44 1.52
CA SER A 40 -4.11 -18.13 0.43
C SER A 40 -3.83 -17.22 -0.77
N LYS A 41 -4.80 -16.38 -1.17
CA LYS A 41 -4.63 -15.41 -2.26
C LYS A 41 -3.54 -14.38 -1.95
N CYS A 42 -3.50 -13.86 -0.73
CA CYS A 42 -2.50 -12.86 -0.34
C CYS A 42 -1.11 -13.49 -0.17
N LEU A 43 -1.06 -14.74 0.32
CA LEU A 43 0.18 -15.50 0.38
C LEU A 43 0.80 -15.66 -1.01
N GLY A 44 -0.02 -16.00 -2.02
CA GLY A 44 0.42 -16.05 -3.42
C GLY A 44 0.94 -14.72 -3.98
N ALA A 45 0.44 -13.59 -3.47
CA ALA A 45 0.94 -12.24 -3.78
C ALA A 45 2.15 -11.81 -2.92
N GLY A 46 2.67 -12.69 -2.07
CA GLY A 46 3.79 -12.40 -1.18
C GLY A 46 3.41 -11.56 0.04
N HIS A 47 2.17 -11.64 0.52
CA HIS A 47 1.68 -10.94 1.71
C HIS A 47 1.14 -11.91 2.74
N GLU A 48 1.70 -11.85 3.94
CA GLU A 48 1.26 -12.68 5.06
C GLU A 48 0.17 -11.94 5.83
N LEU A 49 -1.07 -12.38 5.65
CA LEU A 49 -2.26 -11.87 6.34
C LEU A 49 -2.94 -13.03 7.05
N PHE A 50 -2.93 -12.96 8.38
CA PHE A 50 -3.34 -14.04 9.26
C PHE A 50 -4.79 -13.86 9.75
N PHE A 51 -5.56 -14.95 9.77
CA PHE A 51 -6.93 -14.98 10.29
C PHE A 51 -7.15 -16.25 11.12
N CYS A 52 -7.54 -16.15 12.39
CA CYS A 52 -7.72 -17.36 13.23
C CYS A 52 -8.95 -18.19 12.82
N SER A 53 -9.96 -17.55 12.20
CA SER A 53 -11.20 -18.18 11.75
C SER A 53 -11.74 -17.60 10.43
N PRO A 54 -12.55 -18.36 9.67
CA PRO A 54 -13.31 -17.83 8.53
C PRO A 54 -14.27 -16.70 8.94
N GLY A 55 -14.75 -16.69 10.19
CA GLY A 55 -15.61 -15.63 10.72
C GLY A 55 -14.91 -14.27 10.69
N HIS A 56 -13.68 -14.18 11.19
CA HIS A 56 -12.88 -12.96 11.14
C HIS A 56 -12.51 -12.54 9.72
N GLN A 57 -12.26 -13.49 8.82
CA GLN A 57 -12.04 -13.15 7.41
C GLN A 57 -13.32 -12.57 6.78
N LYS A 58 -14.48 -13.18 7.01
CA LYS A 58 -15.79 -12.74 6.48
C LYS A 58 -16.16 -11.33 6.96
N LEU A 59 -15.84 -11.02 8.22
CA LEU A 59 -16.08 -9.71 8.84
C LEU A 59 -15.47 -8.53 8.06
N ILE A 60 -14.30 -8.75 7.48
CA ILE A 60 -13.54 -7.74 6.72
C ILE A 60 -13.54 -8.01 5.21
N TRP A 61 -14.13 -9.12 4.75
CA TRP A 61 -14.06 -9.59 3.36
C TRP A 61 -14.57 -8.54 2.36
N ARG A 62 -15.65 -7.82 2.68
CA ARG A 62 -16.22 -6.78 1.80
C ARG A 62 -15.18 -5.73 1.40
N ASP A 63 -14.29 -5.36 2.31
CA ASP A 63 -13.26 -4.36 2.04
C ASP A 63 -11.92 -5.01 1.64
N HIS A 64 -11.56 -6.14 2.27
CA HIS A 64 -10.35 -6.90 1.95
C HIS A 64 -10.34 -7.45 0.53
N HIS A 65 -11.46 -7.95 -0.01
CA HIS A 65 -11.48 -8.55 -1.35
C HIS A 65 -11.07 -7.57 -2.47
N ARG A 66 -11.15 -6.26 -2.21
CA ARG A 66 -10.75 -5.19 -3.14
C ARG A 66 -9.24 -5.15 -3.36
N VAL A 67 -8.48 -5.61 -2.37
CA VAL A 67 -7.01 -5.66 -2.38
C VAL A 67 -6.47 -7.09 -2.38
N CYS A 68 -7.28 -8.07 -1.95
CA CYS A 68 -6.92 -9.47 -1.77
C CYS A 68 -6.34 -10.11 -3.04
N GLY A 69 -5.14 -10.70 -2.91
CA GLY A 69 -4.47 -11.43 -3.99
C GLY A 69 -4.01 -10.57 -5.16
N ARG A 70 -4.25 -9.26 -5.13
CA ARG A 70 -3.66 -8.33 -6.08
C ARG A 70 -2.28 -8.00 -5.57
N SER A 71 -1.28 -8.21 -6.43
CA SER A 71 -0.03 -7.49 -6.25
C SER A 71 -0.39 -6.01 -6.30
N LEU A 72 -0.22 -5.29 -5.19
CA LEU A 72 -0.32 -3.83 -5.22
C LEU A 72 1.00 -3.20 -5.66
N VAL A 73 2.03 -4.02 -5.97
CA VAL A 73 2.99 -3.62 -7.00
C VAL A 73 2.12 -3.47 -8.23
N PRO A 74 2.05 -2.29 -8.85
CA PRO A 74 1.12 -2.08 -9.93
C PRO A 74 1.35 -3.17 -10.99
N ASP A 75 0.43 -4.15 -11.06
CA ASP A 75 0.08 -4.76 -12.33
C ASP A 75 -0.02 -3.58 -13.28
N SER A 76 0.74 -3.63 -14.38
CA SER A 76 0.81 -2.59 -15.41
C SER A 76 -0.55 -1.94 -15.49
N ARG A 77 -0.69 -0.78 -14.83
CA ARG A 77 -1.95 -0.06 -14.89
C ARG A 77 -2.12 0.14 -16.38
N ALA A 78 -3.30 -0.22 -16.92
CA ALA A 78 -3.56 0.00 -18.32
C ALA A 78 -3.09 1.42 -18.63
N TRP A 79 -2.30 1.56 -19.69
CA TRP A 79 -1.83 2.85 -20.13
C TRP A 79 -3.03 3.79 -20.23
N LEU A 80 -2.80 5.09 -20.14
CA LEU A 80 -3.91 6.03 -20.27
C LEU A 80 -4.62 5.73 -21.59
N SER A 81 -5.95 5.59 -21.54
CA SER A 81 -6.72 5.68 -22.77
C SER A 81 -6.42 7.04 -23.42
N LYS A 82 -6.62 7.15 -24.73
CA LYS A 82 -6.45 8.44 -25.43
C LYS A 82 -7.26 9.54 -24.73
N GLN A 83 -8.48 9.22 -24.31
CA GLN A 83 -9.36 10.14 -23.58
C GLN A 83 -8.77 10.57 -22.22
N GLU A 84 -8.32 9.63 -21.38
CA GLU A 84 -7.69 9.95 -20.08
C GLU A 84 -6.46 10.84 -20.26
N ALA A 85 -5.65 10.60 -21.30
CA ALA A 85 -4.50 11.44 -21.59
C ALA A 85 -4.90 12.84 -22.07
N PHE A 86 -5.92 12.96 -22.92
CA PHE A 86 -6.44 14.27 -23.33
C PHE A 86 -6.97 15.06 -22.13
N GLU A 87 -7.72 14.42 -21.23
CA GLU A 87 -8.23 15.06 -20.02
C GLU A 87 -7.11 15.50 -19.09
N ALA A 88 -6.12 14.63 -18.85
CA ALA A 88 -4.96 14.94 -18.02
C ALA A 88 -4.12 16.10 -18.62
N VAL A 89 -3.97 16.16 -19.94
CA VAL A 89 -3.28 17.26 -20.62
C VAL A 89 -4.08 18.55 -20.54
N ALA A 90 -5.39 18.50 -20.79
CA ALA A 90 -6.27 19.66 -20.71
C ALA A 90 -6.31 20.26 -19.29
N SER A 91 -6.18 19.42 -18.27
CA SER A 91 -6.19 19.82 -16.86
C SER A 91 -4.80 20.00 -16.25
N MET A 92 -3.73 19.90 -17.05
CA MET A 92 -2.35 19.82 -16.58
C MET A 92 -1.90 21.08 -15.82
N TYR A 93 -2.40 22.24 -16.23
CA TYR A 93 -2.12 23.55 -15.63
C TYR A 93 -3.08 23.91 -14.51
N VAL A 94 -4.16 23.14 -14.31
CA VAL A 94 -5.17 23.45 -13.29
C VAL A 94 -4.53 23.31 -11.90
N PRO A 95 -4.45 24.38 -11.11
CA PRO A 95 -3.86 24.33 -9.79
C PRO A 95 -4.71 23.45 -8.86
N ARG A 96 -4.07 22.54 -8.14
CA ARG A 96 -4.71 21.64 -7.18
C ARG A 96 -4.06 21.78 -5.84
N ARG A 97 -4.89 21.80 -4.80
CA ARG A 97 -4.42 21.77 -3.41
C ARG A 97 -4.05 20.33 -3.06
N LEU A 98 -2.77 20.11 -2.77
CA LEU A 98 -2.27 18.85 -2.26
C LEU A 98 -2.63 18.67 -0.78
N ASN A 99 -2.40 17.49 -0.22
CA ASN A 99 -2.64 17.23 1.21
C ASN A 99 -1.75 18.06 2.14
N ASN A 100 -0.58 18.46 1.67
CA ASN A 100 0.30 19.39 2.36
C ASN A 100 -0.07 20.86 2.07
N GLY A 101 -1.29 21.11 1.55
CA GLY A 101 -1.87 22.41 1.20
C GLY A 101 -1.10 23.24 0.20
N ARG A 102 0.04 22.75 -0.31
CA ARG A 102 0.71 23.32 -1.47
C ARG A 102 -0.28 23.30 -2.62
N VAL A 103 -0.47 24.46 -3.23
CA VAL A 103 -1.16 24.54 -4.52
C VAL A 103 -0.13 24.27 -5.60
N THR A 104 -0.37 23.24 -6.41
CA THR A 104 0.53 22.84 -7.49
C THR A 104 -0.33 22.45 -8.69
N SER A 105 0.10 22.77 -9.90
CA SER A 105 -0.47 22.14 -11.09
C SER A 105 0.10 20.72 -11.26
N MET A 106 -0.53 19.90 -12.10
CA MET A 106 0.03 18.60 -12.49
C MET A 106 1.38 18.81 -13.18
N LEU A 107 1.49 19.83 -14.06
CA LEU A 107 2.75 20.17 -14.72
C LEU A 107 3.86 20.46 -13.70
N ASP A 108 3.58 21.28 -12.69
CA ASP A 108 4.56 21.65 -11.66
C ASP A 108 4.96 20.45 -10.79
N TYR A 109 4.01 19.56 -10.52
CA TYR A 109 4.27 18.32 -9.77
C TYR A 109 5.12 17.34 -10.56
N LEU A 110 4.85 17.24 -11.86
CA LEU A 110 5.52 16.33 -12.80
C LEU A 110 6.80 16.94 -13.40
N ARG A 111 7.37 18.04 -12.89
CA ARG A 111 8.60 18.72 -13.38
C ARG A 111 9.87 17.84 -13.47
N HIS A 112 9.77 16.53 -13.26
CA HIS A 112 10.78 15.58 -13.70
C HIS A 112 10.85 15.57 -15.24
N PRO A 113 12.05 15.66 -15.86
CA PRO A 113 12.23 15.69 -17.31
C PRO A 113 11.54 14.56 -18.08
N GLY A 114 11.19 13.46 -17.39
CA GLY A 114 10.52 12.32 -18.00
C GLY A 114 9.00 12.48 -18.23
N LEU A 115 8.32 13.39 -17.52
CA LEU A 115 6.86 13.39 -17.46
C LEU A 115 6.18 14.45 -18.34
N GLN A 116 6.96 15.20 -19.12
CA GLN A 116 6.45 16.13 -20.15
C GLN A 116 5.70 15.43 -21.29
N HIS A 117 5.71 14.10 -21.32
CA HIS A 117 5.10 13.30 -22.35
C HIS A 117 3.98 12.42 -21.80
N ILE A 118 2.90 13.01 -21.27
CA ILE A 118 1.68 12.25 -20.91
C ILE A 118 1.19 11.38 -22.09
N TYR A 119 1.37 11.87 -23.33
CA TYR A 119 1.10 11.10 -24.56
C TYR A 119 2.05 9.92 -24.79
N ARG A 120 3.21 9.86 -24.14
CA ARG A 120 4.04 8.66 -24.07
C ARG A 120 3.65 7.78 -22.89
N LEU A 121 2.47 7.96 -22.28
CA LEU A 121 1.89 7.04 -21.31
C LEU A 121 0.51 6.55 -21.78
N THR A 122 0.20 6.73 -23.07
CA THR A 122 -0.99 6.17 -23.72
C THR A 122 -0.72 4.83 -24.38
N GLU A 123 -1.77 4.02 -24.53
CA GLU A 123 -1.67 2.72 -25.21
C GLU A 123 -1.05 2.84 -26.61
N GLY A 124 -0.16 1.89 -26.95
CA GLY A 124 0.41 1.74 -28.30
C GLY A 124 1.68 2.52 -28.60
N HIS A 125 2.35 3.09 -27.59
CA HIS A 125 3.63 3.80 -27.76
C HIS A 125 4.81 3.01 -27.16
N GLU A 126 6.00 3.13 -27.74
CA GLU A 126 7.23 2.70 -27.06
C GLU A 126 7.53 3.68 -25.92
N HIS A 127 7.56 3.15 -24.70
CA HIS A 127 7.75 3.93 -23.50
C HIS A 127 9.25 4.01 -23.15
N PRO A 128 9.84 5.22 -23.05
CA PRO A 128 11.27 5.37 -22.77
C PRO A 128 11.65 5.07 -21.31
N TYR A 129 10.67 4.72 -20.46
CA TYR A 129 10.86 4.45 -19.03
C TYR A 129 10.60 3.00 -18.72
N ASP A 130 11.24 2.49 -17.68
CA ASP A 130 10.92 1.16 -17.16
C ASP A 130 9.45 1.09 -16.67
N PRO A 131 8.85 -0.12 -16.62
CA PRO A 131 7.45 -0.29 -16.22
C PRO A 131 7.12 0.25 -14.82
N TYR A 132 8.09 0.28 -13.90
CA TYR A 132 7.87 0.79 -12.55
C TYR A 132 7.74 2.32 -12.54
N ALA A 133 8.67 3.02 -13.20
CA ALA A 133 8.60 4.47 -13.37
C ALA A 133 7.34 4.90 -14.14
N SER A 134 6.98 4.16 -15.19
CA SER A 134 5.76 4.38 -15.97
C SER A 134 4.49 4.20 -15.13
N ASN A 135 4.43 3.16 -14.30
CA ASN A 135 3.29 2.94 -13.40
C ASN A 135 3.18 3.98 -12.29
N ALA A 136 4.30 4.45 -11.75
CA ALA A 136 4.31 5.54 -10.76
C ALA A 136 3.72 6.82 -11.38
N ALA A 137 4.13 7.14 -12.61
CA ALA A 137 3.57 8.25 -13.38
C ALA A 137 2.07 8.11 -13.67
N LEU A 138 1.62 6.93 -14.12
CA LEU A 138 0.20 6.64 -14.35
C LEU A 138 -0.62 6.76 -13.06
N ASN A 139 -0.06 6.35 -11.92
CA ASN A 139 -0.66 6.53 -10.62
C ASN A 139 -0.82 8.00 -10.29
N ASP A 140 0.25 8.78 -10.41
CA ASP A 140 0.23 10.21 -10.10
C ASP A 140 -0.76 10.97 -10.99
N ILE A 141 -0.77 10.73 -12.30
CA ILE A 141 -1.71 11.37 -13.24
C ILE A 141 -3.16 11.07 -12.85
N ARG A 142 -3.50 9.79 -12.65
CA ARG A 142 -4.87 9.39 -12.27
C ARG A 142 -5.25 9.90 -10.88
N MET A 143 -4.31 9.96 -9.94
CA MET A 143 -4.55 10.50 -8.60
C MET A 143 -4.79 12.01 -8.64
N PHE A 144 -4.10 12.73 -9.52
CA PHE A 144 -4.40 14.12 -9.80
C PHE A 144 -5.84 14.24 -10.32
N GLU A 145 -6.20 13.52 -11.40
CA GLU A 145 -7.56 13.59 -11.98
C GLU A 145 -8.66 13.24 -10.98
N LEU A 146 -8.47 12.17 -10.20
CA LEU A 146 -9.39 11.80 -9.12
C LEU A 146 -9.58 12.93 -8.10
N ARG A 147 -8.55 13.73 -7.79
CA ARG A 147 -8.71 14.90 -6.91
C ARG A 147 -9.47 16.04 -7.56
N ARG A 148 -9.36 16.22 -8.87
CA ARG A 148 -10.13 17.24 -9.60
C ARG A 148 -11.62 16.91 -9.49
N ASP A 149 -11.97 15.64 -9.64
CA ASP A 149 -13.36 15.20 -9.65
C ASP A 149 -13.94 14.98 -8.25
N CYS A 150 -13.12 14.60 -7.25
CA CYS A 150 -13.58 14.19 -5.91
C CYS A 150 -13.08 15.04 -4.72
N GLY A 151 -12.19 16.02 -4.93
CA GLY A 151 -11.67 16.89 -3.86
C GLY A 151 -10.54 16.29 -3.00
N LEU A 152 -10.31 16.86 -1.81
CA LEU A 152 -9.14 16.60 -0.92
C LEU A 152 -9.09 15.21 -0.26
N CYS A 153 -10.07 14.35 -0.50
CA CYS A 153 -10.28 13.12 0.26
C CYS A 153 -9.29 11.98 -0.07
N THR A 154 -8.44 12.13 -1.09
CA THR A 154 -7.62 11.02 -1.61
C THR A 154 -6.14 11.17 -1.23
N PRO A 155 -5.59 10.39 -0.27
CA PRO A 155 -4.20 10.53 0.13
C PRO A 155 -3.22 10.25 -1.02
N MET A 156 -2.27 11.17 -1.26
CA MET A 156 -1.09 10.91 -2.09
C MET A 156 0.11 10.64 -1.20
N ASN A 157 0.88 9.59 -1.51
CA ASN A 157 2.34 9.57 -1.61
C ASN A 157 2.90 8.17 -1.31
N LYS A 158 3.82 7.75 -2.18
CA LYS A 158 4.52 6.46 -2.28
C LYS A 158 3.60 5.28 -2.60
N VAL A 159 4.11 4.34 -3.40
CA VAL A 159 3.53 3.01 -3.55
C VAL A 159 3.58 2.39 -2.16
N TRP A 160 2.51 2.57 -1.38
CA TRP A 160 2.35 1.92 -0.09
C TRP A 160 2.66 0.45 -0.31
N HIS A 161 3.60 -0.08 0.46
CA HIS A 161 3.99 -1.48 0.30
C HIS A 161 2.71 -2.32 0.33
N PRO A 162 2.54 -3.26 -0.61
CA PRO A 162 1.25 -3.94 -0.76
C PRO A 162 0.73 -4.56 0.54
N GLY A 163 1.62 -5.06 1.40
CA GLY A 163 1.29 -5.56 2.73
C GLY A 163 0.77 -4.49 3.71
N MET A 164 1.22 -3.23 3.59
CA MET A 164 0.75 -2.09 4.37
C MET A 164 -0.67 -1.68 3.94
N ASN A 165 -0.90 -1.56 2.63
CA ASN A 165 -2.23 -1.20 2.10
C ASN A 165 -3.31 -2.16 2.57
N HIS A 166 -3.02 -3.47 2.56
CA HIS A 166 -3.94 -4.48 3.09
C HIS A 166 -4.31 -4.22 4.55
N ARG A 167 -3.30 -3.96 5.40
CA ARG A 167 -3.51 -3.70 6.83
C ARG A 167 -4.27 -2.40 7.06
N LEU A 168 -3.96 -1.36 6.30
CA LEU A 168 -4.68 -0.08 6.37
C LEU A 168 -6.16 -0.23 5.97
N VAL A 169 -6.45 -0.91 4.87
CA VAL A 169 -7.83 -1.16 4.42
C VAL A 169 -8.62 -1.94 5.47
N ILE A 170 -8.00 -2.97 6.08
CA ILE A 170 -8.62 -3.76 7.14
C ILE A 170 -8.88 -2.89 8.38
N PHE A 171 -7.88 -2.13 8.85
CA PHE A 171 -8.01 -1.22 9.97
C PHE A 171 -9.13 -0.19 9.75
N VAL A 172 -9.13 0.50 8.60
CA VAL A 172 -10.16 1.50 8.26
C VAL A 172 -11.55 0.88 8.14
N SER A 173 -11.66 -0.35 7.61
CA SER A 173 -12.93 -1.08 7.56
C SER A 173 -13.49 -1.35 8.96
N LEU A 174 -12.67 -1.92 9.84
CA LEU A 174 -13.06 -2.21 11.23
C LEU A 174 -13.46 -0.92 11.95
N LEU A 175 -12.65 0.13 11.85
CA LEU A 175 -12.92 1.41 12.51
C LEU A 175 -14.21 2.06 12.01
N ARG A 176 -14.50 1.99 10.70
CA ARG A 176 -15.77 2.49 10.13
C ARG A 176 -16.96 1.71 10.67
N GLN A 177 -16.86 0.39 10.75
CA GLN A 177 -17.93 -0.46 11.25
C GLN A 177 -18.17 -0.24 12.76
N PHE A 178 -17.10 -0.11 13.55
CA PHE A 178 -17.16 0.24 14.97
C PHE A 178 -17.88 1.59 15.18
N ARG A 179 -17.48 2.63 14.44
CA ARG A 179 -18.12 3.96 14.53
C ARG A 179 -19.57 3.98 14.04
N ALA A 180 -19.95 3.03 13.20
CA ALA A 180 -21.34 2.83 12.78
C ALA A 180 -22.18 2.06 13.82
N GLY A 181 -21.61 1.69 14.97
CA GLY A 181 -22.30 0.95 16.02
C GLY A 181 -22.51 -0.53 15.72
N ASN A 182 -21.70 -1.14 14.84
CA ASN A 182 -21.79 -2.58 14.58
C ASN A 182 -21.40 -3.37 15.85
N PRO A 183 -22.33 -4.12 16.48
CA PRO A 183 -22.05 -4.81 17.74
C PRO A 183 -21.04 -5.95 17.61
N SER A 184 -20.78 -6.43 16.39
CA SER A 184 -19.79 -7.48 16.13
C SER A 184 -18.35 -6.94 16.05
N ILE A 185 -18.15 -5.61 16.07
CA ILE A 185 -16.84 -4.98 16.06
C ILE A 185 -16.60 -4.31 17.40
N THR A 186 -15.52 -4.71 18.08
CA THR A 186 -15.08 -4.08 19.32
C THR A 186 -14.00 -3.03 19.05
N LEU A 187 -13.77 -2.14 20.03
CA LEU A 187 -12.62 -1.24 20.00
C LEU A 187 -11.30 -2.01 19.93
N GLU A 188 -11.22 -3.13 20.66
CA GLU A 188 -10.06 -4.02 20.69
C GLU A 188 -9.72 -4.57 19.30
N PHE A 189 -10.71 -4.93 18.48
CA PHE A 189 -10.44 -5.37 17.10
C PHE A 189 -9.79 -4.29 16.26
N CYS A 190 -10.24 -3.05 16.43
CA CYS A 190 -9.67 -1.92 15.73
C CYS A 190 -8.24 -1.61 16.23
N GLN A 191 -7.99 -1.73 17.53
CA GLN A 191 -6.66 -1.54 18.14
C GLN A 191 -5.68 -2.61 17.68
N ASN A 192 -6.13 -3.88 17.61
CA ASN A 192 -5.32 -4.98 17.10
C ASN A 192 -4.96 -4.77 15.62
N ALA A 193 -5.92 -4.37 14.78
CA ALA A 193 -5.64 -4.05 13.39
C ALA A 193 -4.64 -2.89 13.24
N TYR A 194 -4.74 -1.86 14.10
CA TYR A 194 -3.77 -0.78 14.16
C TYR A 194 -2.38 -1.28 14.58
N LYS A 195 -2.28 -2.10 15.63
CA LYS A 195 -1.01 -2.71 16.08
C LYS A 195 -0.35 -3.55 14.99
N GLN A 196 -1.14 -4.24 14.16
CA GLN A 196 -0.62 -5.02 13.03
C GLN A 196 0.01 -4.15 11.94
N ILE A 197 -0.44 -2.90 11.79
CA ILE A 197 0.22 -1.90 10.95
C ILE A 197 1.61 -1.58 11.51
N GLU A 198 1.71 -1.30 12.81
CA GLU A 198 2.98 -0.97 13.46
C GLU A 198 3.98 -2.11 13.37
N ILE A 199 3.54 -3.34 13.68
CA ILE A 199 4.35 -4.55 13.56
C ILE A 199 4.86 -4.72 12.14
N TYR A 200 4.00 -4.51 11.14
CA TYR A 200 4.41 -4.62 9.74
C TYR A 200 5.46 -3.57 9.38
N LEU A 201 5.23 -2.30 9.73
CA LEU A 201 6.20 -1.23 9.49
C LEU A 201 7.53 -1.52 10.17
N ALA A 202 7.51 -2.12 11.37
CA ALA A 202 8.68 -2.56 12.12
C ALA A 202 9.39 -3.80 11.53
N SER A 203 8.73 -4.56 10.67
CA SER A 203 9.29 -5.78 10.08
C SER A 203 10.21 -5.50 8.87
N PRO A 204 11.14 -6.42 8.55
CA PRO A 204 11.88 -6.37 7.28
C PRO A 204 10.98 -6.47 6.05
N ALA A 205 9.79 -7.08 6.17
CA ALA A 205 8.83 -7.24 5.08
C ALA A 205 8.25 -5.90 4.58
N ALA A 206 8.34 -4.84 5.37
CA ALA A 206 8.02 -3.50 4.93
C ALA A 206 9.00 -2.96 3.88
N LYS A 207 10.22 -3.51 3.77
CA LYS A 207 11.26 -3.01 2.84
C LYS A 207 11.49 -1.49 2.94
N MET A 208 11.32 -0.94 4.15
CA MET A 208 11.50 0.48 4.46
C MET A 208 12.78 0.69 5.26
N LEU A 209 13.45 1.82 5.06
CA LEU A 209 14.54 2.22 5.95
C LEU A 209 14.02 2.55 7.35
N HIS A 210 14.90 2.42 8.34
CA HIS A 210 14.57 2.74 9.73
C HIS A 210 14.04 4.17 9.90
N SER A 211 14.68 5.16 9.24
CA SER A 211 14.26 6.56 9.31
C SER A 211 12.89 6.81 8.66
N GLU A 212 12.61 6.15 7.53
CA GLU A 212 11.29 6.21 6.88
C GLU A 212 10.21 5.61 7.79
N ARG A 213 10.49 4.44 8.36
CA ARG A 213 9.60 3.76 9.32
C ARG A 213 9.26 4.66 10.50
N GLN A 214 10.24 5.30 11.12
CA GLN A 214 10.00 6.17 12.27
C GLN A 214 9.06 7.32 11.92
N VAL A 215 9.28 7.98 10.78
CA VAL A 215 8.37 9.05 10.35
C VAL A 215 6.96 8.54 10.10
N PHE A 216 6.80 7.36 9.51
CA PHE A 216 5.47 6.78 9.30
C PHE A 216 4.78 6.44 10.62
N LEU A 217 5.50 5.88 11.60
CA LEU A 217 4.97 5.58 12.93
C LEU A 217 4.62 6.87 13.68
N GLU A 218 5.52 7.86 13.72
CA GLU A 218 5.26 9.18 14.30
C GLU A 218 4.02 9.83 13.66
N GLY A 219 3.90 9.77 12.34
CA GLY A 219 2.73 10.26 11.62
C GLY A 219 1.47 9.51 12.02
N LEU A 220 1.49 8.17 12.04
CA LEU A 220 0.35 7.37 12.46
C LEU A 220 -0.09 7.72 13.89
N HIS A 221 0.84 7.83 14.85
CA HIS A 221 0.55 8.22 16.23
C HIS A 221 0.06 9.66 16.37
N ALA A 222 0.54 10.56 15.54
CA ALA A 222 0.05 11.94 15.52
C ALA A 222 -1.41 11.99 15.02
N TYR A 223 -1.77 11.16 14.04
CA TYR A 223 -3.09 11.18 13.42
C TYR A 223 -4.12 10.26 14.07
N ILE A 224 -3.68 9.24 14.79
CA ILE A 224 -4.54 8.22 15.34
C ILE A 224 -4.07 7.99 16.76
N ASP A 225 -4.93 8.35 17.71
CA ASP A 225 -4.72 8.00 19.11
C ASP A 225 -4.88 6.48 19.25
N PRO A 226 -3.83 5.72 19.61
CA PRO A 226 -3.90 4.25 19.59
C PRO A 226 -4.83 3.69 20.69
N GLY A 227 -5.08 4.45 21.77
CA GLY A 227 -5.95 4.02 22.85
C GLY A 227 -7.44 4.20 22.50
N THR A 228 -7.79 5.31 21.87
CA THR A 228 -9.18 5.68 21.58
C THR A 228 -9.58 5.48 20.12
N LEU A 229 -8.61 5.32 19.22
CA LEU A 229 -8.74 5.32 17.76
C LEU A 229 -9.53 6.52 17.22
N VAL A 230 -9.49 7.61 17.97
CA VAL A 230 -9.87 8.93 17.47
C VAL A 230 -8.85 9.27 16.40
N ILE A 231 -9.36 9.35 15.17
CA ILE A 231 -8.58 9.83 14.05
C ILE A 231 -8.56 11.34 14.21
N ARG A 232 -7.46 11.82 14.76
CA ARG A 232 -7.04 13.21 14.72
C ARG A 232 -6.45 13.43 13.33
N LEU A 233 -7.26 13.36 12.28
CA LEU A 233 -6.88 14.08 11.09
C LEU A 233 -7.00 15.52 11.52
N PRO A 234 -5.90 16.26 11.77
CA PRO A 234 -6.05 17.70 11.71
C PRO A 234 -6.70 17.90 10.34
N LEU A 235 -7.82 18.61 10.30
CA LEU A 235 -8.43 19.04 9.05
C LEU A 235 -7.48 20.05 8.42
N CYS A 236 -6.30 19.53 8.09
CA CYS A 236 -5.08 20.21 7.84
C CYS A 236 -4.75 21.15 9.03
N ASP A 237 -3.62 21.00 9.73
CA ASP A 237 -3.16 21.98 10.74
C ASP A 237 -2.74 23.25 10.02
N TYR A 238 -3.75 24.00 9.58
CA TYR A 238 -3.64 25.27 8.93
C TYR A 238 -4.07 26.29 9.94
N THR A 239 -3.25 27.31 10.07
CA THR A 239 -3.68 28.56 10.67
C THR A 239 -4.92 29.05 9.90
N ALA A 240 -5.75 29.91 10.51
CA ALA A 240 -7.01 30.37 9.90
C ALA A 240 -6.81 31.01 8.50
N ASP A 241 -5.61 31.50 8.22
CA ASP A 241 -5.09 32.08 6.98
C ASP A 241 -4.53 31.06 5.97
N GLY A 242 -4.59 29.76 6.26
CA GLY A 242 -4.20 28.75 5.29
C GLY A 242 -2.69 28.54 5.16
N HIS A 243 -1.93 28.73 6.24
CA HIS A 243 -0.54 28.28 6.36
C HIS A 243 -0.40 27.03 7.23
N MET A 244 0.49 26.10 6.85
CA MET A 244 0.84 24.96 7.72
C MET A 244 1.37 25.44 9.07
N THR A 245 0.99 24.77 10.16
CA THR A 245 1.63 24.99 11.47
C THR A 245 3.12 24.64 11.41
N ASP A 246 3.90 25.31 12.25
CA ASP A 246 5.35 25.07 12.31
C ASP A 246 5.68 23.66 12.79
N ALA A 247 4.86 23.08 13.68
CA ALA A 247 4.97 21.69 14.10
C ALA A 247 4.85 20.71 12.91
N PHE A 248 3.89 20.96 12.00
CA PHE A 248 3.71 20.14 10.81
C PHE A 248 4.84 20.36 9.79
N LYS A 249 5.30 21.61 9.59
CA LYS A 249 6.48 21.91 8.75
C LYS A 249 7.73 21.21 9.28
N GLU A 250 7.94 21.20 10.59
CA GLU A 250 9.09 20.57 11.22
C GLU A 250 9.08 19.05 11.02
N CYS A 251 7.93 18.40 11.27
CA CYS A 251 7.75 16.96 11.04
C CYS A 251 8.03 16.58 9.57
N PHE A 252 7.46 17.33 8.62
CA PHE A 252 7.71 17.12 7.19
C PHE A 252 9.18 17.41 6.82
N GLY A 253 9.82 18.37 7.49
CA GLY A 253 11.24 18.68 7.36
C GLY A 253 12.13 17.53 7.82
N ARG A 254 11.81 16.90 8.97
CA ARG A 254 12.51 15.70 9.46
C ARG A 254 12.43 14.56 8.45
N TYR A 255 11.24 14.33 7.88
CA TYR A 255 11.06 13.34 6.80
C TYR A 255 11.95 13.60 5.59
N ARG A 256 11.94 14.83 5.08
CA ARG A 256 12.69 15.18 3.87
C ARG A 256 14.19 14.97 4.07
N ARG A 257 14.73 15.38 5.23
CA ARG A 257 16.14 15.16 5.59
C ARG A 257 16.48 13.68 5.70
N ALA A 258 15.61 12.88 6.32
CA ALA A 258 15.78 11.42 6.43
C ALA A 258 15.84 10.71 5.07
N VAL A 259 15.11 11.22 4.06
CA VAL A 259 15.12 10.69 2.69
C VAL A 259 16.36 11.14 1.91
N GLN A 260 16.83 12.37 2.14
CA GLN A 260 17.98 12.96 1.43
C GLN A 260 19.35 12.49 1.94
N ALA A 261 19.44 11.92 3.14
CA ALA A 261 20.67 11.34 3.68
C ALA A 261 21.03 9.96 3.08
N LYS A 262 20.49 9.64 1.89
CA LYS A 262 20.79 8.44 1.08
C LYS A 262 21.70 8.85 -0.06
#